data_AF-A0A4P5UFK7-F1
#
_entry.id   AF-A0A4P5UFK7-F1
#
_cell.length_a   1.000
_cell.length_b   1.000
_cell.length_c   1.000
_cell.angle_alpha   90.00
_cell.angle_beta   90.00
_cell.angle_gamma   90.00
#
_symmetry.space_group_name_H-M   'P 1'
#
loop_
_entity.id
_entity.type
_entity.pdbx_description
1 polymer ?
#
loop_
_entity_poly.entity_id
_entity_poly.type
_entity_poly.pdbx_seq_one_letter_code
_entity_poly.pdbx_strand_id
1 'polypeptide(L)' 'MDNLSLRLIQQENYRFEIQFNDEIPPITGDEPPPLDKSEGISPIQLLAAAVANCLSDSLLFSLRKLKQSADPI' A
#
# COMPACT_ATOMS: atom_id res chain seq x y z
N MET A 1 -6.65 -17.29 10.09
CA MET A 1 -6.17 -15.91 9.95
C MET A 1 -4.73 -16.03 9.54
N ASP A 2 -4.42 -15.69 8.30
CA ASP A 2 -3.03 -15.63 7.87
C ASP A 2 -2.33 -14.59 8.71
N ASN A 3 -1.23 -14.98 9.34
CA ASN A 3 -0.46 -14.07 10.18
C ASN A 3 0.29 -13.11 9.26
N LEU A 4 -0.07 -11.83 9.27
CA LEU A 4 0.63 -10.82 8.50
C LEU A 4 2.06 -10.69 9.05
N SER A 5 3.04 -11.04 8.23
CA SER A 5 4.46 -10.82 8.52
C SER A 5 4.99 -9.70 7.63
N LEU A 6 5.58 -8.67 8.25
CA LEU A 6 6.19 -7.55 7.57
C LEU A 6 7.54 -7.25 8.20
N ARG A 7 8.55 -7.01 7.37
CA ARG A 7 9.90 -6.62 7.78
C ARG A 7 10.32 -5.37 7.04
N LEU A 8 10.86 -4.41 7.78
CA LEU A 8 11.49 -3.22 7.23
C LEU A 8 13.00 -3.35 7.37
N ILE A 9 13.72 -3.19 6.26
CA ILE A 9 15.19 -3.14 6.24
C ILE A 9 15.59 -1.74 5.77
N GLN A 10 16.16 -0.95 6.68
CA GLN A 10 16.69 0.36 6.31
C GLN A 10 17.87 0.19 5.35
N GLN A 11 17.83 0.93 4.24
CA GLN A 11 18.90 0.93 3.24
C GLN A 11 19.81 2.16 3.43
N GLU A 12 19.23 3.35 3.49
CA GLU A 12 19.91 4.64 3.68
C GLU A 12 18.87 5.66 4.18
N ASN A 13 19.21 6.58 5.10
CA ASN A 13 18.34 7.67 5.54
C ASN A 13 16.86 7.24 5.79
N TYR A 14 15.91 7.74 4.99
CA TYR A 14 14.48 7.44 5.08
C TYR A 14 14.03 6.41 4.03
N ARG A 15 14.98 5.74 3.37
CA ARG A 15 14.76 4.66 2.43
C ARG A 15 14.76 3.30 3.11
N PHE A 16 13.67 2.57 2.94
CA PHE A 16 13.46 1.22 3.49
C PHE A 16 13.07 0.24 2.38
N GLU A 17 13.58 -0.98 2.49
CA GLU A 17 13.02 -2.12 1.78
C GLU A 17 11.93 -2.76 2.65
N ILE A 18 10.72 -2.83 2.10
CA ILE A 18 9.53 -3.36 2.74
C ILE A 18 9.33 -4.78 2.22
N GLN A 19 9.59 -5.77 3.08
CA GLN A 19 9.44 -7.19 2.77
C GLN A 19 8.14 -7.72 3.41
N PHE A 20 7.33 -8.39 2.60
CA PHE A 20 6.19 -9.19 3.05
C PHE A 20 6.60 -10.68 3.09
N ASN A 21 5.62 -11.60 3.14
CA ASN A 21 5.89 -13.02 2.92
C ASN A 21 6.54 -13.26 1.53
N ASP A 22 7.15 -14.44 1.35
CA ASP A 22 7.97 -14.79 0.18
C ASP A 22 7.25 -14.75 -1.19
N GLU A 23 5.94 -14.49 -1.20
CA GLU A 23 5.11 -14.41 -2.40
C GLU A 23 5.04 -13.00 -3.02
N ILE A 24 5.41 -11.96 -2.27
CA ILE A 24 5.32 -10.57 -2.71
C ILE A 24 6.73 -9.97 -2.86
N PRO A 25 7.09 -9.43 -4.03
CA PRO A 25 8.35 -8.73 -4.22
C PRO A 25 8.52 -7.58 -3.22
N PRO A 26 9.75 -7.35 -2.68
CA PRO A 26 9.99 -6.23 -1.80
C PRO A 26 9.65 -4.88 -2.46
N ILE A 27 9.12 -3.95 -1.67
CA ILE A 27 8.79 -2.59 -2.11
C ILE A 27 9.81 -1.62 -1.54
N THR A 28 10.38 -0.75 -2.36
CA THR A 28 11.20 0.36 -1.89
C THR A 28 10.29 1.50 -1.43
N GLY A 29 10.33 1.79 -0.13
CA GLY A 29 9.75 2.99 0.45
C GLY A 29 10.81 4.09 0.53
N ASP A 30 10.49 5.30 0.07
CA ASP A 30 11.41 6.44 0.14
C ASP A 30 10.66 7.76 0.28
N GLU A 31 11.14 8.65 1.15
CA GLU A 31 10.54 9.97 1.31
C GLU A 31 10.95 10.90 0.15
N PRO A 32 10.13 11.91 -0.20
CA PRO A 32 10.52 12.87 -1.20
C PRO A 32 11.54 13.89 -0.65
N PRO A 33 12.21 14.64 -1.54
CA PRO A 33 12.98 15.80 -1.14
C PRO A 33 12.14 16.74 -0.26
N PRO A 34 12.71 17.33 0.80
CA PRO A 34 14.14 17.36 1.13
C PRO A 34 14.63 16.21 2.02
N LEU A 35 13.78 15.25 2.37
CA LEU A 35 14.12 14.19 3.33
C LEU A 35 14.95 13.08 2.70
N ASP A 36 14.62 12.71 1.46
CA ASP A 36 15.37 11.71 0.69
C ASP A 36 15.23 11.94 -0.83
N LYS A 37 15.50 10.92 -1.65
CA LYS A 37 15.71 11.04 -3.11
C LYS A 37 14.49 10.67 -3.97
N SER A 38 13.34 10.29 -3.39
CA SER A 38 12.19 9.76 -4.14
C SER A 38 12.51 8.53 -5.01
N GLU A 39 13.37 7.63 -4.55
CA GLU A 39 13.73 6.38 -5.24
C GLU A 39 12.70 5.26 -5.04
N GLY A 40 11.59 5.54 -4.35
CA GLY A 40 10.52 4.60 -4.02
C GLY A 40 9.18 5.28 -3.79
N ILE A 41 8.18 4.51 -3.35
CA ILE A 41 6.88 5.05 -2.94
C ILE A 41 7.00 5.73 -1.58
N SER A 42 6.44 6.93 -1.43
CA SER A 42 6.48 7.57 -0.11
C SER A 42 5.52 6.88 0.87
N PRO A 43 5.82 6.92 2.19
CA PRO A 43 4.93 6.35 3.20
C PRO A 43 3.49 6.88 3.11
N ILE A 44 3.32 8.18 2.79
CA ILE A 44 2.00 8.79 2.66
C ILE A 44 1.24 8.29 1.41
N GLN A 45 1.94 8.06 0.30
CA GLN A 45 1.33 7.47 -0.90
C GLN A 45 0.90 6.03 -0.65
N LEU A 46 1.75 5.24 0.02
CA LEU A 46 1.44 3.86 0.38
C LEU A 46 0.22 3.79 1.32
N LEU A 47 0.18 4.65 2.33
CA LEU A 47 -0.95 4.75 3.27
C LEU A 47 -2.24 5.16 2.54
N ALA A 48 -2.18 6.19 1.69
CA ALA A 48 -3.33 6.66 0.94
C ALA A 48 -3.90 5.57 0.02
N ALA A 49 -3.02 4.83 -0.69
CA ALA A 49 -3.42 3.72 -1.53
C ALA A 49 -4.12 2.61 -0.73
N ALA A 50 -3.57 2.22 0.43
CA ALA A 50 -4.16 1.20 1.28
C ALA A 50 -5.55 1.61 1.80
N VAL A 51 -5.70 2.84 2.30
CA VAL A 51 -6.98 3.36 2.78
C VAL A 51 -8.00 3.47 1.65
N ALA A 52 -7.60 4.04 0.51
CA ALA A 52 -8.47 4.17 -0.65
C ALA A 52 -8.96 2.81 -1.14
N ASN A 53 -8.07 1.80 -1.19
CA ASN A 53 -8.45 0.44 -1.57
C ASN A 53 -9.49 -0.16 -0.61
N CYS A 54 -9.28 -0.07 0.71
CA CYS A 54 -10.25 -0.57 1.70
C CYS A 54 -11.63 0.11 1.61
N LEU A 55 -11.64 1.41 1.32
CA LEU A 55 -12.89 2.16 1.10
C LEU A 55 -13.58 1.72 -0.18
N SER A 56 -12.83 1.55 -1.28
CA SER A 56 -13.34 1.05 -2.56
C SER A 56 -13.91 -0.36 -2.43
N ASP A 57 -13.26 -1.26 -1.68
CA ASP A 57 -13.78 -2.60 -1.39
C ASP A 57 -15.10 -2.53 -0.63
N SER A 58 -15.19 -1.67 0.39
CA SER A 58 -16.40 -1.44 1.17
C SER A 58 -17.54 -0.86 0.31
N LEU A 59 -17.22 0.06 -0.59
CA LEU A 59 -18.16 0.67 -1.53
C LEU A 59 -18.66 -0.38 -2.53
N LEU A 60 -17.76 -1.12 -3.17
CA LEU A 60 -18.08 -2.18 -4.14
C LEU A 60 -18.97 -3.25 -3.49
N PHE A 61 -18.66 -3.66 -2.27
CA PHE A 61 -19.50 -4.55 -1.49
C PHE A 61 -20.92 -3.99 -1.31
N SER A 62 -21.03 -2.71 -0.94
CA SER A 62 -22.32 -2.04 -0.70
C SER A 62 -23.16 -1.91 -1.97
N LEU A 63 -22.55 -1.54 -3.10
CA LEU A 63 -23.21 -1.46 -4.41
C LEU A 63 -23.74 -2.83 -4.84
N ARG A 64 -22.93 -3.88 -4.72
CA ARG A 64 -23.33 -5.27 -5.02
C ARG A 64 -24.48 -5.73 -4.12
N LYS A 65 -24.44 -5.41 -2.82
CA LYS A 65 -25.51 -5.72 -1.87
C LYS A 65 -26.84 -5.06 -2.24
N LEU A 66 -26.80 -3.86 -2.82
CA LEU A 66 -27.97 -3.10 -3.26
C LEU A 66 -28.35 -3.35 -4.73
N LYS A 67 -27.73 -4.34 -5.39
CA LYS A 67 -27.95 -4.71 -6.80
C LYS A 67 -27.76 -3.53 -7.78
N GLN A 68 -26.86 -2.61 -7.45
CA GLN A 68 -26.47 -1.52 -8.34
C GLN A 68 -25.38 -2.01 -9.31
N SER A 69 -25.34 -1.48 -10.54
CA SER A 69 -24.21 -1.73 -11.46
C SER A 69 -23.00 -0.94 -10.98
N ALA A 70 -21.85 -1.60 -10.90
CA ALA A 70 -20.62 -1.09 -10.30
C ALA A 70 -19.45 -1.07 -11.29
N ASP A 71 -19.74 -1.11 -12.59
CA ASP A 71 -18.79 -1.53 -13.60
C ASP A 71 -18.12 -0.35 -14.34
N PRO A 72 -16.79 -0.43 -14.52
CA PRO A 72 -15.81 -0.39 -13.43
C PRO A 72 -15.82 0.97 -12.71
N ILE A 73 -15.51 0.96 -11.41
CA ILE A 73 -15.23 2.17 -10.62
C ILE A 73 -13.80 2.67 -10.81
#